data_AF-A0AAN7CEI0-F1
#
_entry.id   AF-A0AAN7CEI0-F1
#
_cell.length_a   1.000
_cell.length_b   1.000
_cell.length_c   1.000
_cell.angle_alpha   90.00
_cell.angle_beta   90.00
_cell.angle_gamma   90.00
#
_symmetry.space_group_name_H-M   'P 1'
#
loop_
_entity.id
_entity.type
_entity.pdbx_description
1 polymer ?
#
loop_
_entity_poly.entity_id
_entity_poly.type
_entity_poly.pdbx_seq_one_letter_code
_entity_poly.pdbx_strand_id
1 'polypeptide(L)' 'MYNTVTNTLADCLDICAGQDGCVGAGWGRNSWNDGRPTCWLKSQLGEWNNAPTWSFLVEDSGS' A
#
# COMPACT_ATOMS: atom_id res chain seq x y z
N MET A 1 -7.93 8.86 1.32
CA MET A 1 -6.69 8.06 1.35
C MET A 1 -5.60 8.73 2.15
N TYR A 2 -4.90 7.96 2.97
CA TYR A 2 -3.74 8.38 3.77
C TYR A 2 -2.77 7.20 3.91
N ASN A 3 -1.51 7.48 4.22
CA ASN A 3 -0.53 6.45 4.52
C ASN A 3 -0.53 6.18 6.02
N THR A 4 -0.41 4.91 6.43
CA THR A 4 -0.48 4.55 7.84
C THR A 4 0.41 3.37 8.19
N VAL A 5 0.92 3.37 9.42
CA VAL A 5 1.71 2.25 9.95
C VAL A 5 0.78 1.07 10.20
N THR A 6 1.18 -0.11 9.72
CA THR A 6 0.41 -1.36 9.82
C THR A 6 1.35 -2.50 10.17
N ASN A 7 0.87 -3.49 10.91
CA ASN A 7 1.72 -4.60 11.35
C ASN A 7 1.83 -5.70 10.31
N THR A 8 0.81 -5.83 9.44
CA THR A 8 0.77 -6.85 8.38
C THR A 8 0.35 -6.26 7.03
N LEU A 9 0.70 -6.96 5.94
CA LEU A 9 0.17 -6.67 4.61
C LEU A 9 -1.36 -6.82 4.56
N ALA A 10 -1.93 -7.77 5.31
CA ALA A 10 -3.38 -7.96 5.38
C ALA A 10 -4.09 -6.74 5.97
N ASP A 11 -3.54 -6.14 7.03
CA ASP A 11 -4.09 -4.89 7.59
C ASP A 11 -4.08 -3.76 6.53
N CYS A 12 -3.02 -3.70 5.72
CA CYS A 12 -2.91 -2.71 4.64
C CYS A 12 -3.95 -2.95 3.52
N LEU A 13 -4.23 -4.22 3.21
CA LEU A 13 -5.29 -4.61 2.27
C LEU A 13 -6.66 -4.21 2.79
N ASP A 14 -6.99 -4.56 4.04
CA ASP A 14 -8.30 -4.27 4.66
C ASP A 14 -8.55 -2.76 4.71
N ILE A 15 -7.52 -1.97 5.01
CA ILE A 15 -7.59 -0.51 4.97
C ILE A 15 -7.84 0.01 3.56
N CYS A 16 -7.16 -0.54 2.55
CA CYS A 16 -7.40 -0.14 1.15
C CYS A 16 -8.83 -0.50 0.71
N ALA A 17 -9.29 -1.72 0.99
CA ALA A 17 -10.64 -2.18 0.64
C ALA A 17 -11.75 -1.35 1.32
N GLY A 18 -11.49 -0.79 2.50
CA GLY A 18 -12.41 0.10 3.21
C GLY A 18 -12.31 1.58 2.83
N GLN A 19 -11.51 1.94 1.84
CA GLN A 19 -11.33 3.33 1.39
C GLN A 19 -11.81 3.51 -0.05
N ASP A 20 -12.86 4.31 -0.22
CA ASP A 20 -13.36 4.68 -1.54
C ASP A 20 -12.24 5.25 -2.42
N GLY A 21 -12.09 4.66 -3.61
CA GLY A 21 -11.09 5.05 -4.60
C GLY A 21 -9.67 4.53 -4.35
N CYS A 22 -9.46 3.63 -3.38
CA CYS A 22 -8.18 2.94 -3.24
C CYS A 22 -8.05 1.85 -4.31
N VAL A 23 -7.13 2.04 -5.27
CA VAL A 23 -6.89 1.09 -6.37
C VAL A 23 -5.69 0.16 -6.09
N GLY A 24 -5.06 0.32 -4.93
CA GLY A 24 -3.92 -0.48 -4.51
C GLY A 24 -3.14 0.14 -3.37
N ALA A 25 -2.15 -0.58 -2.87
CA ALA A 25 -1.22 -0.09 -1.85
C ALA A 25 0.16 -0.75 -1.97
N GLY A 26 1.19 -0.03 -1.54
CA GLY A 26 2.51 -0.61 -1.26
C GLY A 26 2.67 -0.80 0.25
N TRP A 27 3.11 -1.96 0.69
CA TRP A 27 3.39 -2.24 2.09
C TRP A 27 4.86 -2.62 2.27
N GLY A 28 5.55 -1.89 3.13
CA GLY A 28 6.95 -2.18 3.41
C GLY A 28 7.58 -1.18 4.36
N ARG A 29 8.87 -1.40 4.63
CA ARG A 29 9.69 -0.54 5.49
C ARG A 29 10.49 0.42 4.63
N ASN A 30 10.58 1.67 5.06
CA ASN A 30 11.54 2.64 4.52
C ASN A 30 12.09 3.53 5.66
N SER A 31 13.12 4.29 5.34
CA SER A 31 13.73 5.26 6.26
C SER A 31 12.81 6.44 6.61
N TRP A 32 11.75 6.69 5.82
CA TRP A 32 10.83 7.81 6.02
C TRP A 32 9.95 7.67 7.27
N ASN A 33 9.65 6.43 7.68
CA ASN A 33 8.79 6.12 8.83
C ASN A 33 9.54 5.43 9.97
N ASP A 34 10.81 5.78 10.21
CA ASP A 34 11.68 5.17 11.23
C ASP A 34 11.86 3.64 11.05
N GLY A 35 11.80 3.17 9.80
CA GLY A 35 11.86 1.73 9.50
C GLY A 35 10.58 0.97 9.86
N ARG A 36 9.49 1.66 10.25
CA ARG A 36 8.22 1.01 10.55
C ARG A 36 7.51 0.52 9.28
N PRO A 37 6.93 -0.69 9.31
CA PRO A 37 6.11 -1.17 8.21
C PRO A 37 4.95 -0.22 7.97
N THR A 38 4.88 0.33 6.77
CA THR A 38 3.93 1.38 6.40
C THR A 38 3.15 0.95 5.18
N CYS A 39 1.85 1.18 5.24
CA CYS A 39 0.90 1.05 4.16
C CYS A 39 0.80 2.36 3.40
N TRP A 40 1.15 2.33 2.11
CA TRP A 40 1.13 3.45 1.19
C TRP A 40 -0.03 3.26 0.22
N LEU A 41 -1.21 3.78 0.58
CA LEU A 41 -2.43 3.68 -0.24
C LEU A 41 -2.27 4.47 -1.53
N LYS A 42 -2.86 3.98 -2.62
CA LYS A 42 -2.80 4.58 -3.95
C LYS A 42 -4.20 4.82 -4.48
N SER A 43 -4.45 6.05 -4.93
CA SER A 43 -5.67 6.45 -5.63
C SER A 43 -5.61 6.22 -7.14
N GLN A 44 -4.41 5.93 -7.65
CA GLN A 44 -4.13 5.66 -9.05
C GLN A 44 -2.89 4.77 -9.15
N LEU A 45 -2.89 3.87 -10.13
CA LEU A 45 -1.70 3.14 -10.53
C LEU A 45 -0.88 4.02 -11.49
N GLY A 46 0.44 3.95 -11.39
CA GLY A 46 1.36 4.79 -12.16
C GLY A 46 2.69 4.09 -12.36
N GLU A 47 3.79 4.85 -12.38
CA GLU A 47 5.13 4.27 -12.55
C GLU A 47 5.49 3.27 -11.44
N TRP A 48 6.28 2.28 -11.84
CA TRP A 48 6.84 1.30 -10.91
C TRP A 48 7.75 1.98 -9.90
N ASN A 49 7.69 1.53 -8.65
CA ASN A 49 8.61 1.97 -7.61
C ASN A 49 9.70 0.91 -7.42
N ASN A 50 10.97 1.34 -7.35
CA ASN A 50 12.06 0.44 -6.99
C ASN A 50 12.07 0.23 -5.46
N ALA A 51 11.30 -0.75 -5.01
CA ALA A 51 11.19 -1.12 -3.60
C ALA A 51 11.30 -2.64 -3.43
N PRO A 52 12.53 -3.20 -3.41
CA PRO A 52 12.76 -4.65 -3.53
C PRO A 52 12.25 -5.48 -2.34
N THR A 53 11.97 -4.85 -1.20
CA THR A 53 11.47 -5.52 0.01
C THR A 53 10.00 -5.26 0.29
N TRP A 54 9.31 -4.55 -0.63
CA TRP A 54 7.92 -4.17 -0.45
C TRP A 54 7.00 -5.23 -1.07
N SER A 55 5.85 -5.40 -0.45
CA SER A 55 4.73 -6.13 -1.01
C SER A 55 3.76 -5.13 -1.63
N PHE A 56 3.19 -5.46 -2.77
CA PHE A 56 2.22 -4.61 -3.44
C PHE A 56 0.90 -5.34 -3.58
N LEU A 57 -0.17 -4.63 -3.30
CA LEU A 57 -1.54 -5.05 -3.56
C LEU A 57 -2.13 -4.07 -4.57
N VAL A 58 -2.84 -4.59 -5.55
CA VAL A 58 -3.56 -3.81 -6.55
C VAL A 58 -4.97 -4.36 -6.60
N GLU A 59 -5.95 -3.47 -6.74
CA GLU A 59 -7.29 -3.89 -7.09
C GLU A 59 -7.22 -4.50 -8.49
N ASP A 60 -7.57 -5.78 -8.60
CA ASP A 60 -7.75 -6.41 -9.90
C ASP A 60 -9.06 -5.93 -10.49
N SER A 61 -8.99 -4.97 -11.41
CA SER A 61 -10.14 -4.44 -12.13
C SER A 61 -10.62 -5.37 -13.26
N GLY A 62 -10.46 -6.68 -13.07
CA GLY A 62 -10.78 -7.71 -14.06
C GLY A 62 -12.17 -7.54 -14.69
N SER A 63 -12.16 -7.02 -15.92
CA SER A 63 -13.08 -7.19 -17.07
C SER A 63 -14.58 -7.37 -16.81
#